data_AF-A0A359CHR6-F1
#
_entry.id   AF-A0A359CHR6-F1
#
_cell.length_a   1.000
_cell.length_b   1.000
_cell.length_c   1.000
_cell.angle_alpha   90.00
_cell.angle_beta   90.00
_cell.angle_gamma   90.00
#
_symmetry.space_group_name_H-M   'P 1'
#
loop_
_entity.id
_entity.type
_entity.pdbx_description
1 polymer ?
#
loop_
_entity_poly.entity_id
_entity_poly.type
_entity_poly.pdbx_seq_one_letter_code
_entity_poly.pdbx_strand_id
1 'polypeptide(L)' 'MTFAYGDGVFRFSVEDNGKGFDPQASPGGIGWRTMRERVDNWSGELAIVSEKGKGTSVSVVFSPAFSSWRD' A
#
# COMPACT_ATOMS: atom_id res chain seq x y z
N MET A 1 4.51 -8.95 -7.54
CA MET A 1 4.96 -8.30 -6.29
C MET A 1 6.37 -7.78 -6.52
N THR A 2 6.63 -6.53 -6.15
CA THR A 2 7.95 -5.89 -6.22
C THR A 2 8.28 -5.22 -4.90
N PHE A 3 9.57 -5.20 -4.57
CA PHE A 3 10.11 -4.54 -3.38
C PHE A 3 11.43 -3.87 -3.76
N ALA A 4 11.60 -2.62 -3.37
CA ALA A 4 12.82 -1.86 -3.61
C ALA A 4 13.14 -0.97 -2.40
N TYR A 5 14.43 -0.79 -2.14
CA TYR A 5 14.94 0.15 -1.15
C TYR A 5 16.03 1.01 -1.80
N GLY A 6 15.92 2.33 -1.66
CA GLY A 6 16.87 3.29 -2.20
C GLY A 6 16.58 4.68 -1.66
N ASP A 7 17.64 5.46 -1.42
CA ASP A 7 17.57 6.82 -0.86
C ASP A 7 16.82 6.91 0.47
N GLY A 8 16.92 5.86 1.30
CA GLY A 8 16.21 5.79 2.58
C GLY A 8 14.71 5.48 2.46
N VAL A 9 14.22 5.18 1.26
CA VAL A 9 12.80 4.95 0.97
C VAL A 9 12.56 3.49 0.58
N PHE A 10 11.60 2.85 1.23
CA PHE A 10 11.06 1.56 0.83
C PHE A 10 9.89 1.75 -0.12
N ARG A 11 9.85 0.96 -1.19
CA ARG A 11 8.76 0.88 -2.16
C ARG A 11 8.33 -0.56 -2.29
N PHE A 12 7.03 -0.81 -2.15
CA PHE A 12 6.43 -2.12 -2.28
C PHE A 12 5.21 -2.05 -3.18
N SER A 13 5.04 -3.02 -4.08
CA SER A 13 3.85 -3.09 -4.92
C SER A 13 3.37 -4.53 -5.11
N VAL A 14 2.06 -4.71 -5.11
CA VAL A 14 1.39 -5.98 -5.41
C VAL A 14 0.35 -5.73 -6.48
N GLU A 15 0.32 -6.60 -7.48
CA GLU A 15 -0.62 -6.54 -8.58
C GLU A 15 -1.31 -7.89 -8.73
N ASP A 16 -2.60 -7.85 -9.03
CA ASP A 16 -3.40 -8.99 -9.45
C ASP A 16 -4.10 -8.68 -10.78
N ASN A 17 -4.37 -9.73 -11.55
CA ASN A 17 -5.13 -9.68 -12.81
C ASN A 17 -6.59 -10.12 -12.61
N GLY A 18 -7.13 -9.89 -11.41
CA GLY A 18 -8.51 -10.23 -11.07
C GLY A 18 -9.53 -9.32 -11.76
N LYS A 19 -10.76 -9.35 -11.25
CA LYS A 19 -11.87 -8.57 -11.85
C LYS A 19 -11.75 -7.07 -11.63
N GLY A 20 -10.84 -6.62 -10.77
CA GLY A 20 -10.78 -5.22 -10.31
C GLY A 20 -12.09 -4.74 -9.66
N PHE A 21 -12.10 -3.49 -9.24
CA PHE A 21 -13.24 -2.84 -8.61
C PHE A 21 -13.21 -1.33 -8.87
N ASP A 22 -14.27 -0.63 -8.48
CA ASP A 22 -14.29 0.83 -8.45
C ASP A 22 -13.80 1.30 -7.06
N PRO A 23 -12.62 1.92 -6.94
CA PRO A 23 -12.09 2.38 -5.66
C PRO A 23 -12.97 3.44 -4.97
N GLN A 24 -13.78 4.20 -5.74
CA GLN A 24 -14.66 5.23 -5.19
C GLN A 24 -15.98 4.66 -4.66
N ALA A 25 -16.37 3.47 -5.13
CA ALA A 25 -17.64 2.86 -4.75
C ALA A 25 -17.63 2.26 -3.33
N SER A 26 -16.46 1.92 -2.77
CA SER A 26 -16.39 1.35 -1.42
C SER A 26 -14.99 1.47 -0.78
N PRO A 27 -14.65 2.62 -0.15
CA PRO A 27 -13.38 2.78 0.56
C PRO A 27 -13.35 2.09 1.95
N GLY A 28 -14.32 1.22 2.27
CA GLY A 28 -14.66 0.87 3.66
C GLY A 28 -14.37 -0.56 4.15
N GLY A 29 -13.75 -1.42 3.33
CA GLY A 29 -13.46 -2.81 3.76
C GLY A 29 -12.38 -2.88 4.86
N ILE A 30 -12.43 -3.92 5.70
CA ILE A 30 -11.43 -4.16 6.76
C ILE A 30 -10.00 -4.15 6.20
N GLY A 31 -9.80 -4.76 5.02
CA GLY A 31 -8.51 -4.77 4.33
C GLY A 31 -8.01 -3.36 3.99
N TRP A 32 -8.86 -2.51 3.43
CA TRP A 32 -8.53 -1.12 3.10
C TRP A 32 -8.12 -0.33 4.35
N ARG A 33 -8.95 -0.41 5.40
CA ARG A 33 -8.66 0.26 6.68
C ARG A 33 -7.33 -0.19 7.27
N THR A 34 -7.12 -1.51 7.35
CA THR A 34 -5.90 -2.08 7.94
C THR A 34 -4.66 -1.72 7.12
N MET A 35 -4.75 -1.68 5.80
CA MET A 35 -3.64 -1.24 4.94
C MET A 35 -3.31 0.23 5.19
N ARG A 36 -4.32 1.10 5.25
CA ARG A 36 -4.13 2.53 5.56
C ARG A 36 -3.49 2.73 6.92
N GLU A 37 -4.04 2.12 7.98
CA GLU A 37 -3.50 2.20 9.34
C GLU A 37 -2.03 1.75 9.43
N ARG A 38 -1.66 0.66 8.75
CA ARG A 38 -0.28 0.17 8.74
C ARG A 38 0.68 1.13 8.04
N VAL A 39 0.24 1.74 6.94
CA VAL A 39 1.06 2.70 6.20
C VAL A 39 1.19 4.02 6.95
N ASP A 40 0.11 4.47 7.60
CA ASP A 40 0.12 5.67 8.44
C ASP A 40 1.05 5.51 9.66
N ASN A 41 1.12 4.32 10.27
CA ASN A 41 2.05 4.01 11.36
C ASN A 41 3.53 4.15 10.97
N TRP A 42 3.84 4.09 9.67
CA TRP A 42 5.19 4.29 9.14
C TRP A 42 5.37 5.66 8.49
N SER A 43 4.41 6.58 8.66
CA SER A 43 4.37 7.86 7.95
C SER A 43 4.56 7.70 6.44
N GLY A 44 3.97 6.63 5.89
CA GLY A 44 4.07 6.28 4.48
C GLY A 44 2.87 6.75 3.65
N GLU A 45 2.92 6.40 2.37
CA GLU A 45 1.89 6.65 1.38
C GLU A 45 1.38 5.33 0.79
N LEU A 46 0.05 5.23 0.63
CA LEU A 46 -0.64 4.08 0.05
C LEU A 46 -1.44 4.52 -1.17
N ALA A 47 -1.13 3.91 -2.32
CA ALA A 47 -1.88 4.06 -3.56
C ALA A 47 -2.56 2.74 -3.92
N ILE A 48 -3.85 2.79 -4.24
CA ILE A 48 -4.63 1.65 -4.73
C ILE A 48 -5.27 2.08 -6.04
N VAL A 49 -4.89 1.39 -7.12
CA VAL A 49 -5.44 1.59 -8.46
C VAL A 49 -6.16 0.31 -8.84
N SER A 50 -7.44 0.42 -9.17
CA SER A 50 -8.23 -0.72 -9.63
C SER A 50 -9.18 -0.26 -10.72
N GLU A 51 -9.39 -1.12 -11.70
CA GLU A 51 -10.38 -0.90 -12.75
C GLU A 51 -11.07 -2.23 -13.08
N LYS A 52 -12.40 -2.19 -13.23
CA LYS A 52 -13.19 -3.38 -13.60
C LYS A 52 -12.63 -4.01 -14.87
N GLY A 53 -12.26 -5.29 -14.79
CA GLY A 53 -11.70 -6.07 -15.89
C GLY A 53 -10.18 -5.94 -16.07
N LYS A 54 -9.49 -5.05 -15.33
CA LYS A 54 -8.04 -4.85 -15.44
C LYS A 54 -7.23 -5.31 -14.22
N GLY A 55 -7.91 -5.75 -13.16
CA GLY A 55 -7.26 -6.15 -11.91
C GLY A 55 -7.03 -4.98 -10.96
N THR A 56 -6.08 -5.16 -10.04
CA THR A 56 -5.75 -4.17 -8.99
C THR A 56 -4.25 -4.08 -8.82
N SER A 57 -3.75 -2.86 -8.59
CA SER A 57 -2.41 -2.57 -8.12
C SER A 57 -2.48 -1.84 -6.78
N VAL A 58 -1.71 -2.31 -5.81
CA VAL A 58 -1.54 -1.71 -4.49
C VAL A 58 -0.08 -1.38 -4.32
N SER A 59 0.23 -0.10 -4.06
CA SER A 59 1.60 0.37 -3.89
C SER A 59 1.76 1.13 -2.58
N VAL A 60 2.88 0.91 -1.91
CA VAL A 60 3.24 1.52 -0.64
C VAL A 60 4.62 2.14 -0.75
N VAL A 61 4.77 3.36 -0.26
CA VAL A 61 6.05 4.05 -0.11
C VAL A 61 6.20 4.48 1.34
N PHE A 62 7.31 4.18 2.00
CA PHE A 62 7.54 4.66 3.36
C PHE A 62 9.03 4.86 3.65
N SER A 63 9.31 5.81 4.53
CA SER A 63 10.64 6.12 5.02
C SER A 63 10.67 5.80 6.51
N PRO A 64 11.28 4.69 6.95
CA PRO A 64 11.33 4.39 8.36
C PRO A 64 12.19 5.45 9.06
N ALA A 65 11.57 6.19 9.97
CA ALA A 65 12.33 6.76 11.07
C ALA A 65 12.81 5.55 11.88
N PHE A 66 14.13 5.28 11.87
CA PHE A 66 14.72 4.32 12.80
C PHE A 66 14.61 4.93 14.21
N SER A 67 13.43 4.88 14.83
CA SER A 67 13.33 4.94 16.28
C SER A 67 13.94 3.64 16.79
N SER A 68 14.99 3.75 17.60
CA SER A 68 15.71 2.64 18.22
C SER A 68 14.74 1.57 18.72
N TRP A 69 14.59 0.47 17.97
CA TRP A 69 14.02 -0.78 18.47
C TRP A 69 15.09 -1.45 19.35
N ARG A 70 15.37 -0.77 20.46
CA ARG A 70 16.21 -1.19 21.58
C ARG A 70 15.71 -0.40 22.77
N ASP A 71 14.75 -0.98 23.47
CA ASP A 71 14.57 -0.96 24.93
C ASP A 71 13.79 -2.23 25.32
#